data_AF-A0A181Z919-F1
#
_entry.id   AF-A0A181Z919-F1
#
_cell.length_a   1.000
_cell.length_b   1.000
_cell.length_c   1.000
_cell.angle_alpha   90.00
_cell.angle_beta   90.00
_cell.angle_gamma   90.00
#
_symmetry.space_group_name_H-M   'P 1'
#
loop_
_entity.id
_entity.type
_entity.pdbx_description
1 polymer ?
#
loop_
_entity_poly.entity_id
_entity_poly.type
_entity_poly.pdbx_seq_one_letter_code
_entity_poly.pdbx_strand_id
1 'polypeptide(L)'
;MTSAFRTASARTSFARAVLAAGTAVLIALASLPWVATAAVEAFRAVVTVLRGAGHGLLSVEDGFVTAMAVTAVAIPFPALVAFAVPTDSRRATGWAALGAMVLGGLLALRTSTPGTTWVSVVIAIVVGLALGWLVLAAMRAPLAPATPRSRRVAGWVIVVYGVGVLIVGFAGSPVDAGAHPLIIRALDAAHRVGVPDWFGYGALEFTANVLFFVPLGLLVVLLVGARRWWVGAAAGLVVSACIETGQAVFLPARFASLDDVLSNTSGAVIGALVGVVVLGWGARRRAR
;
A
#
# COMPACT_ATOMS: atom_id res chain seq x y z
N MET A 1 16.88 -45.46 -20.44
CA MET A 1 16.02 -44.57 -19.63
C MET A 1 16.74 -43.32 -19.06
N THR A 2 18.07 -43.22 -19.11
CA THR A 2 18.85 -42.16 -18.43
C THR A 2 19.16 -40.90 -19.27
N SER A 3 19.19 -40.96 -20.60
CA SER A 3 19.51 -39.78 -21.44
C SER A 3 18.33 -38.82 -21.63
N ALA A 4 17.10 -39.34 -21.75
CA ALA A 4 15.88 -38.54 -21.90
C ALA A 4 15.55 -37.70 -20.65
N PHE A 5 15.88 -38.21 -19.45
CA PHE A 5 15.73 -37.45 -18.20
C PHE A 5 16.76 -36.31 -18.08
N ARG A 6 18.00 -36.50 -18.55
CA ARG A 6 19.03 -35.45 -18.57
C ARG A 6 18.68 -34.32 -19.55
N THR A 7 18.13 -34.63 -20.71
CA THR A 7 17.73 -33.63 -21.71
C THR A 7 16.50 -32.83 -21.26
N ALA A 8 15.54 -33.45 -20.58
CA ALA A 8 14.39 -32.75 -19.98
C ALA A 8 14.82 -31.81 -18.82
N SER A 9 15.76 -32.25 -17.99
CA SER A 9 16.39 -31.44 -16.93
C SER A 9 17.18 -30.24 -17.49
N ALA A 10 17.93 -30.44 -18.58
CA ALA A 10 18.71 -29.38 -19.23
C ALA A 10 17.81 -28.33 -19.89
N ARG A 11 16.72 -28.74 -20.58
CA ARG A 11 15.74 -27.82 -21.19
C ARG A 11 15.00 -26.99 -20.15
N THR A 12 14.62 -27.58 -19.02
CA THR A 12 13.97 -26.85 -17.91
C THR A 12 14.93 -25.91 -17.18
N SER A 13 16.22 -26.24 -17.12
CA SER A 13 17.25 -25.37 -16.54
C SER A 13 17.59 -24.20 -17.47
N PHE A 14 17.67 -24.45 -18.78
CA PHE A 14 17.87 -23.42 -19.80
C PHE A 14 16.67 -22.48 -19.89
N ALA A 15 15.43 -23.00 -19.90
CA ALA A 15 14.23 -22.16 -19.88
C ALA A 15 14.16 -21.27 -18.64
N ARG A 16 14.53 -21.79 -17.46
CA ARG A 16 14.63 -21.00 -16.21
C ARG A 16 15.72 -19.94 -16.29
N ALA A 17 16.86 -20.23 -16.92
CA ALA A 17 17.95 -19.26 -17.11
C ALA A 17 17.55 -18.14 -18.08
N VAL A 18 16.90 -18.47 -19.20
CA VAL A 18 16.41 -17.49 -20.19
C VAL A 18 15.31 -16.62 -19.58
N LEU A 19 14.39 -17.20 -18.83
CA LEU A 19 13.36 -16.49 -18.10
C LEU A 19 13.93 -15.59 -16.99
N ALA A 20 14.88 -16.09 -16.20
CA ALA A 20 15.58 -15.29 -15.19
C ALA A 20 16.39 -14.15 -15.83
N ALA A 21 17.04 -14.38 -16.96
CA ALA A 21 17.73 -13.34 -17.73
C ALA A 21 16.76 -12.30 -18.29
N GLY A 22 15.63 -12.73 -18.87
CA GLY A 22 14.57 -11.82 -19.33
C GLY A 22 13.93 -11.02 -18.19
N THR A 23 13.78 -11.62 -17.01
CA THR A 23 13.35 -10.95 -15.79
C THR A 23 14.37 -9.93 -15.33
N ALA A 24 15.65 -10.30 -15.30
CA ALA A 24 16.73 -9.41 -14.92
C ALA A 24 16.84 -8.23 -15.90
N VAL A 25 16.59 -8.46 -17.19
CA VAL A 25 16.49 -7.40 -18.20
C VAL A 25 15.26 -6.52 -17.97
N LEU A 26 14.07 -7.07 -17.71
CA LEU A 26 12.88 -6.28 -17.40
C LEU A 26 13.03 -5.47 -16.12
N ILE A 27 13.59 -6.07 -15.06
CA ILE A 27 13.94 -5.38 -13.83
C ILE A 27 14.98 -4.32 -14.15
N ALA A 28 16.04 -4.60 -14.91
CA ALA A 28 17.06 -3.62 -15.28
C ALA A 28 16.49 -2.46 -16.10
N LEU A 29 15.55 -2.73 -17.02
CA LEU A 29 14.87 -1.74 -17.85
C LEU A 29 13.91 -0.87 -17.02
N ALA A 30 13.10 -1.47 -16.14
CA ALA A 30 12.26 -0.77 -15.18
C ALA A 30 13.09 -0.04 -14.10
N SER A 31 14.33 -0.51 -13.90
CA SER A 31 15.33 0.08 -13.02
C SER A 31 16.23 1.06 -13.74
N LEU A 32 15.97 1.42 -15.00
CA LEU A 32 16.75 2.47 -15.62
C LEU A 32 16.45 3.78 -14.87
N PRO A 33 17.48 4.52 -14.43
CA PRO A 33 17.31 5.77 -13.68
C PRO A 33 16.27 6.71 -14.28
N TRP A 34 16.28 6.85 -15.61
CA TRP A 34 15.38 7.74 -16.34
C TRP A 34 13.92 7.26 -16.36
N VAL A 35 13.65 5.94 -16.32
CA VAL A 35 12.29 5.39 -16.25
C VAL A 35 11.70 5.66 -14.88
N ALA A 36 12.48 5.39 -13.82
CA ALA A 36 12.06 5.63 -12.45
C ALA A 36 11.85 7.13 -12.19
N THR A 37 12.76 8.00 -12.66
CA THR A 37 12.58 9.46 -12.54
C THR A 37 11.39 9.94 -13.36
N ALA A 38 11.21 9.48 -14.60
CA ALA A 38 10.06 9.87 -15.43
C ALA A 38 8.72 9.46 -14.81
N ALA A 39 8.63 8.28 -14.21
CA ALA A 39 7.42 7.84 -13.52
C ALA A 39 7.09 8.71 -12.29
N VAL A 40 8.11 9.05 -11.49
CA VAL A 40 7.96 9.95 -10.33
C VAL A 40 7.60 11.37 -10.78
N GLU A 41 8.24 11.88 -11.83
CA GLU A 41 7.95 13.19 -12.42
C GLU A 41 6.54 13.26 -12.99
N ALA A 42 6.09 12.22 -13.71
CA ALA A 42 4.73 12.13 -14.22
C ALA A 42 3.71 12.12 -13.07
N PHE A 43 3.97 11.35 -12.00
CA PHE A 43 3.11 11.36 -10.81
C PHE A 43 3.04 12.75 -10.17
N ARG A 44 4.19 13.41 -9.97
CA ARG A 44 4.24 14.77 -9.43
C ARG A 44 3.49 15.77 -10.33
N ALA A 45 3.64 15.67 -11.65
CA ALA A 45 2.92 16.53 -12.58
C ALA A 45 1.40 16.39 -12.44
N VAL A 46 0.90 15.16 -12.29
CA VAL A 46 -0.52 14.90 -12.01
C VAL A 46 -0.94 15.54 -10.68
N VAL A 47 -0.14 15.38 -9.61
CA VAL A 47 -0.43 16.00 -8.31
C VAL A 47 -0.44 17.53 -8.40
N THR A 48 0.51 18.13 -9.11
CA THR A 48 0.56 19.59 -9.31
C THR A 48 -0.68 20.10 -10.04
N VAL A 49 -1.16 19.39 -11.07
CA VAL A 49 -2.41 19.73 -11.76
C VAL A 49 -3.60 19.63 -10.81
N LEU A 50 -3.67 18.57 -10.00
CA LEU A 50 -4.75 18.36 -9.02
C LEU A 50 -4.77 19.44 -7.93
N ARG A 51 -3.60 19.85 -7.42
CA ARG A 51 -3.46 20.98 -6.49
C ARG A 51 -3.87 22.30 -7.13
N GLY A 52 -3.46 22.53 -8.38
CA GLY A 52 -3.79 23.73 -9.15
C GLY A 52 -5.28 23.86 -9.49
N ALA A 53 -6.02 22.75 -9.53
CA ALA A 53 -7.46 22.74 -9.71
C ALA A 53 -8.26 23.21 -8.47
N GLY A 54 -7.58 23.53 -7.36
CA GLY A 54 -8.21 24.15 -6.18
C GLY A 54 -9.00 23.20 -5.28
N HIS A 55 -8.89 21.88 -5.48
CA HIS A 55 -9.67 20.87 -4.75
C HIS A 55 -8.96 20.28 -3.52
N GLY A 56 -7.76 20.76 -3.17
CA GLY A 56 -7.03 20.29 -1.98
C GLY A 56 -6.57 18.83 -2.03
N LEU A 57 -6.56 18.20 -3.22
CA LEU A 57 -6.12 16.82 -3.37
C LEU A 57 -4.58 16.72 -3.31
N LEU A 58 -4.11 15.80 -2.49
CA LEU A 58 -2.75 15.55 -2.05
C LEU A 58 -2.06 16.82 -1.52
N SER A 59 -2.72 17.51 -0.59
CA SER A 59 -2.22 18.68 0.16
C SER A 59 -1.14 18.34 1.20
N VAL A 60 -0.41 17.24 0.99
CA VAL A 60 0.65 16.70 1.83
C VAL A 60 2.05 17.17 1.40
N GLU A 61 3.07 16.89 2.20
CA GLU A 61 4.45 17.29 1.94
C GLU A 61 4.99 16.70 0.61
N ASP A 62 5.74 17.48 -0.18
CA ASP A 62 6.25 17.03 -1.50
C ASP A 62 7.16 15.79 -1.43
N GLY A 63 7.92 15.67 -0.35
CA GLY A 63 8.72 14.47 -0.10
C GLY A 63 7.84 13.25 0.18
N PHE A 64 6.68 13.42 0.81
CA PHE A 64 5.70 12.34 0.98
C PHE A 64 5.05 11.96 -0.35
N VAL A 65 4.67 12.94 -1.19
CA VAL A 65 4.20 12.68 -2.57
C VAL A 65 5.24 11.88 -3.37
N THR A 66 6.52 12.21 -3.20
CA THR A 66 7.63 11.49 -3.83
C THR A 66 7.73 10.06 -3.30
N ALA A 67 7.64 9.86 -1.99
CA ALA A 67 7.62 8.54 -1.38
C ALA A 67 6.44 7.71 -1.88
N MET A 68 5.24 8.29 -1.99
CA MET A 68 4.05 7.63 -2.57
C MET A 68 4.31 7.20 -4.02
N ALA A 69 4.92 8.05 -4.84
CA ALA A 69 5.26 7.72 -6.22
C ALA A 69 6.21 6.52 -6.30
N VAL A 70 7.29 6.54 -5.49
CA VAL A 70 8.26 5.43 -5.42
C VAL A 70 7.59 4.15 -4.92
N THR A 71 6.73 4.24 -3.90
CA THR A 71 5.91 3.13 -3.42
C THR A 71 5.04 2.55 -4.54
N ALA A 72 4.33 3.40 -5.30
CA ALA A 72 3.47 2.97 -6.40
C ALA A 72 4.25 2.25 -7.51
N VAL A 73 5.45 2.74 -7.85
CA VAL A 73 6.35 2.10 -8.84
C VAL A 73 6.85 0.74 -8.35
N ALA A 74 7.06 0.56 -7.04
CA ALA A 74 7.57 -0.69 -6.47
C ALA A 74 6.49 -1.79 -6.31
N ILE A 75 5.20 -1.43 -6.18
CA ILE A 75 4.07 -2.38 -6.06
C ILE A 75 4.08 -3.51 -7.12
N PRO A 76 4.27 -3.24 -8.43
CA PRO A 76 4.23 -4.30 -9.44
C PRO A 76 5.44 -5.25 -9.39
N PHE A 77 6.55 -4.90 -8.75
CA PHE A 77 7.80 -5.67 -8.87
C PHE A 77 7.70 -7.12 -8.38
N PRO A 78 7.08 -7.44 -7.22
CA PRO A 78 6.89 -8.84 -6.81
C PRO A 78 6.10 -9.65 -7.85
N ALA A 79 5.08 -9.07 -8.46
CA ALA A 79 4.27 -9.75 -9.47
C ALA A 79 5.04 -9.95 -10.78
N LEU A 80 5.78 -8.94 -11.24
CA LEU A 80 6.65 -9.03 -12.43
C LEU A 80 7.71 -10.12 -12.26
N VAL A 81 8.36 -10.18 -11.09
CA VAL A 81 9.33 -11.23 -10.77
C VAL A 81 8.66 -12.60 -10.75
N ALA A 82 7.48 -12.71 -10.12
CA ALA A 82 6.76 -13.98 -10.02
C ALA A 82 6.20 -14.48 -11.37
N PHE A 83 5.93 -13.57 -12.30
CA PHE A 83 5.53 -13.88 -13.67
C PHE A 83 6.71 -14.41 -14.47
N ALA A 84 7.86 -13.76 -14.34
CA ALA A 84 9.01 -14.06 -15.16
C ALA A 84 9.85 -15.22 -14.58
N VAL A 85 9.85 -15.45 -13.26
CA VAL A 85 10.42 -16.64 -12.62
C VAL A 85 9.32 -17.39 -11.83
N PRO A 86 9.03 -18.67 -12.16
CA PRO A 86 8.05 -19.47 -11.42
C PRO A 86 8.48 -19.69 -9.96
N THR A 87 8.04 -18.80 -9.07
CA THR A 87 8.42 -18.78 -7.66
C THR A 87 7.27 -18.38 -6.76
N ASP A 88 7.36 -18.71 -5.46
CA ASP A 88 6.35 -18.31 -4.47
C ASP A 88 6.40 -16.80 -4.21
N SER A 89 5.34 -16.26 -3.59
CA SER A 89 5.22 -14.81 -3.40
C SER A 89 6.30 -14.24 -2.48
N ARG A 90 6.84 -15.02 -1.53
CA ARG A 90 7.89 -14.56 -0.61
C ARG A 90 9.22 -14.42 -1.35
N ARG A 91 9.60 -15.45 -2.10
CA ARG A 91 10.81 -15.44 -2.91
C ARG A 91 10.76 -14.36 -3.99
N ALA A 92 9.62 -14.21 -4.67
CA ALA A 92 9.44 -13.14 -5.66
C ALA A 92 9.69 -11.75 -5.05
N THR A 93 9.15 -11.52 -3.85
CA THR A 93 9.35 -10.25 -3.12
C THR A 93 10.80 -10.06 -2.69
N GLY A 94 11.49 -11.12 -2.27
CA GLY A 94 12.91 -11.06 -1.91
C GLY A 94 13.82 -10.67 -3.10
N TRP A 95 13.58 -11.25 -4.27
CA TRP A 95 14.30 -10.88 -5.49
C TRP A 95 13.96 -9.45 -5.95
N ALA A 96 12.69 -9.05 -5.86
CA ALA A 96 12.27 -7.67 -6.11
C ALA A 96 12.97 -6.68 -5.18
N ALA A 97 13.09 -7.02 -3.89
CA ALA A 97 13.76 -6.21 -2.88
C ALA A 97 15.24 -5.99 -3.21
N LEU A 98 15.96 -7.05 -3.57
CA LEU A 98 17.37 -6.95 -3.95
C LEU A 98 17.56 -5.99 -5.14
N GLY A 99 16.77 -6.15 -6.21
CA GLY A 99 16.86 -5.29 -7.39
C GLY A 99 16.52 -3.83 -7.09
N ALA A 100 15.40 -3.59 -6.39
CA ALA A 100 14.95 -2.25 -6.05
C ALA A 100 15.94 -1.52 -5.11
N MET A 101 16.52 -2.23 -4.14
CA MET A 101 17.46 -1.67 -3.18
C MET A 101 18.77 -1.23 -3.84
N VAL A 102 19.32 -2.04 -4.74
CA VAL A 102 20.53 -1.69 -5.52
C VAL A 102 20.27 -0.44 -6.35
N LEU A 103 19.15 -0.40 -7.08
CA LEU A 103 18.79 0.77 -7.88
C LEU A 103 18.62 2.02 -7.03
N GLY A 104 17.82 1.93 -5.96
CA GLY A 104 17.55 3.04 -5.06
C GLY A 104 18.85 3.64 -4.49
N GLY A 105 19.86 2.80 -4.27
CA GLY A 105 21.15 3.21 -3.72
C GLY A 105 21.98 3.95 -4.73
N LEU A 106 22.05 3.42 -5.95
CA LEU A 106 22.71 4.08 -7.07
C LEU A 106 22.08 5.44 -7.40
N LEU A 107 20.75 5.56 -7.27
CA LEU A 107 20.04 6.82 -7.46
C LEU A 107 20.31 7.81 -6.32
N ALA A 108 20.25 7.35 -5.07
CA ALA A 108 20.52 8.21 -3.90
C ALA A 108 21.94 8.79 -3.93
N LEU A 109 22.94 8.00 -4.35
CA LEU A 109 24.33 8.44 -4.50
C LEU A 109 24.53 9.57 -5.51
N ARG A 110 23.55 9.83 -6.39
CA ARG A 110 23.59 10.94 -7.37
C ARG A 110 22.99 12.24 -6.86
N THR A 111 22.43 12.24 -5.66
CA THR A 111 21.79 13.43 -5.07
C THR A 111 22.77 14.25 -4.24
N SER A 112 22.44 15.52 -3.98
CA SER A 112 23.20 16.40 -3.09
C SER A 112 23.15 15.97 -1.62
N THR A 113 22.16 15.16 -1.25
CA THR A 113 21.95 14.62 0.10
C THR A 113 21.76 13.10 0.09
N PRO A 114 22.81 12.31 -0.21
CA PRO A 114 22.66 10.87 -0.45
C PRO A 114 22.09 10.10 0.72
N GLY A 115 22.47 10.41 1.96
CA GLY A 115 22.05 9.68 3.15
C GLY A 115 20.55 9.80 3.43
N THR A 116 20.01 11.02 3.44
CA THR A 116 18.57 11.25 3.70
C THR A 116 17.70 10.77 2.54
N THR A 117 18.18 10.96 1.31
CA THR A 117 17.53 10.42 0.10
C THR A 117 17.48 8.90 0.13
N TRP A 118 18.57 8.26 0.52
CA TRP A 118 18.63 6.80 0.65
C TRP A 118 17.57 6.29 1.63
N VAL A 119 17.51 6.82 2.85
CA VAL A 119 16.51 6.41 3.85
C VAL A 119 15.07 6.55 3.29
N SER A 120 14.78 7.69 2.65
CA SER A 120 13.47 7.96 2.06
C SER A 120 13.10 6.94 0.97
N VAL A 121 14.03 6.65 0.07
CA VAL A 121 13.85 5.67 -1.01
C VAL A 121 13.70 4.26 -0.45
N VAL A 122 14.50 3.87 0.54
CA VAL A 122 14.40 2.57 1.20
C VAL A 122 13.02 2.37 1.83
N ILE A 123 12.53 3.35 2.60
CA ILE A 123 11.21 3.28 3.23
C ILE A 123 10.13 3.11 2.17
N ALA A 124 10.13 3.96 1.13
CA ALA A 124 9.13 3.92 0.07
C ALA A 124 9.13 2.58 -0.71
N ILE A 125 10.32 2.03 -1.00
CA ILE A 125 10.49 0.72 -1.64
C ILE A 125 9.97 -0.39 -0.74
N VAL A 126 10.31 -0.40 0.54
CA VAL A 126 9.87 -1.43 1.49
C VAL A 126 8.35 -1.46 1.58
N VAL A 127 7.71 -0.28 1.71
CA VAL A 127 6.24 -0.16 1.72
C VAL A 127 5.64 -0.67 0.39
N GLY A 128 6.18 -0.24 -0.75
CA GLY A 128 5.71 -0.66 -2.07
C GLY A 128 5.82 -2.17 -2.29
N LEU A 129 6.93 -2.79 -1.87
CA LEU A 129 7.12 -4.23 -1.96
C LEU A 129 6.21 -5.01 -1.00
N ALA A 130 5.92 -4.47 0.18
CA ALA A 130 4.97 -5.08 1.11
C ALA A 130 3.54 -5.06 0.54
N LEU A 131 3.13 -3.94 -0.08
CA LEU A 131 1.85 -3.83 -0.79
C LEU A 131 1.81 -4.73 -2.02
N GLY A 132 2.89 -4.78 -2.81
CA GLY A 132 3.03 -5.66 -3.96
C GLY A 132 2.97 -7.14 -3.59
N TRP A 133 3.61 -7.52 -2.48
CA TRP A 133 3.49 -8.85 -1.90
C TRP A 133 2.04 -9.17 -1.52
N LEU A 134 1.34 -8.23 -0.86
CA LEU A 134 -0.05 -8.39 -0.45
C LEU A 134 -0.96 -8.59 -1.67
N VAL A 135 -0.80 -7.78 -2.72
CA VAL A 135 -1.53 -7.92 -3.99
C VAL A 135 -1.28 -9.31 -4.60
N LEU A 136 -0.01 -9.71 -4.75
CA LEU A 136 0.36 -11.01 -5.31
C LEU A 136 -0.16 -12.17 -4.45
N ALA A 137 -0.13 -12.04 -3.12
CA ALA A 137 -0.68 -13.02 -2.20
C ALA A 137 -2.21 -13.14 -2.33
N ALA A 138 -2.92 -12.02 -2.46
CA ALA A 138 -4.36 -11.99 -2.67
C ALA A 138 -4.76 -12.60 -4.02
N MET A 139 -4.04 -12.27 -5.11
CA MET A 139 -4.26 -12.86 -6.44
C MET A 139 -4.10 -14.38 -6.45
N ARG A 140 -3.17 -14.91 -5.63
CA ARG A 140 -2.91 -16.35 -5.50
C ARG A 140 -3.77 -17.03 -4.43
N ALA A 141 -4.50 -16.28 -3.61
CA ALA A 141 -5.36 -16.83 -2.59
C ALA A 141 -6.62 -17.45 -3.22
N PRO A 142 -7.08 -18.63 -2.76
CA PRO A 142 -8.36 -19.14 -3.22
C PRO A 142 -9.46 -18.16 -2.78
N LEU A 143 -10.40 -17.88 -3.70
CA LEU A 143 -11.54 -16.99 -3.45
C LEU A 143 -12.58 -17.67 -2.54
N ALA A 144 -12.20 -17.83 -1.27
CA ALA A 144 -12.99 -18.52 -0.28
C ALA A 144 -14.23 -17.72 0.15
N PRO A 145 -15.37 -18.38 0.37
CA PRO A 145 -16.55 -17.73 0.93
C PRO A 145 -16.31 -17.36 2.40
N ALA A 146 -17.10 -16.39 2.88
CA ALA A 146 -17.19 -16.10 4.31
C ALA A 146 -17.74 -17.32 5.07
N THR A 147 -17.18 -17.59 6.25
CA THR A 147 -17.63 -18.67 7.14
C THR A 147 -18.63 -18.15 8.17
N PRO A 148 -19.48 -18.99 8.78
CA PRO A 148 -20.37 -18.55 9.86
C PRO A 148 -19.62 -17.88 11.02
N ARG A 149 -18.45 -18.42 11.38
CA ARG A 149 -17.57 -17.85 12.42
C ARG A 149 -17.02 -16.49 12.01
N SER A 150 -16.49 -16.36 10.79
CA SER A 150 -15.94 -15.08 10.31
C SER A 150 -17.04 -14.02 10.23
N ARG A 151 -18.25 -14.37 9.75
CA ARG A 151 -19.39 -13.46 9.73
C ARG A 151 -19.80 -12.98 11.11
N ARG A 152 -19.92 -13.91 12.07
CA ARG A 152 -20.31 -13.56 13.45
C ARG A 152 -19.29 -12.63 14.10
N VAL A 153 -18.01 -12.96 14.02
CA VAL A 153 -16.94 -12.15 14.61
C VAL A 153 -16.84 -10.79 13.91
N ALA A 154 -16.78 -10.78 12.57
CA ALA A 154 -16.70 -9.54 11.81
C ALA A 154 -17.94 -8.66 12.01
N GLY A 155 -19.13 -9.25 12.17
CA GLY A 155 -20.37 -8.51 12.44
C GLY A 155 -20.34 -7.77 13.78
N TRP A 156 -19.87 -8.41 14.85
CA TRP A 156 -19.71 -7.71 16.13
C TRP A 156 -18.61 -6.66 16.08
N VAL A 157 -17.45 -7.01 15.50
CA VAL A 157 -16.31 -6.10 15.44
C VAL A 157 -16.62 -4.88 14.57
N ILE A 158 -17.30 -5.04 13.44
CA ILE A 158 -17.63 -3.91 12.55
C ILE A 158 -18.63 -2.94 13.19
N VAL A 159 -19.53 -3.44 14.05
CA VAL A 159 -20.46 -2.58 14.81
C VAL A 159 -19.68 -1.76 15.84
N VAL A 160 -18.83 -2.40 16.65
CA VAL A 160 -18.01 -1.70 17.65
C VAL A 160 -17.06 -0.71 16.98
N TYR A 161 -16.40 -1.14 15.91
CA TYR A 161 -15.54 -0.29 15.09
C TYR A 161 -16.33 0.89 14.51
N GLY A 162 -17.49 0.65 13.90
CA GLY A 162 -18.32 1.69 13.28
C GLY A 162 -18.80 2.73 14.29
N VAL A 163 -19.16 2.32 15.50
CA VAL A 163 -19.46 3.26 16.60
C VAL A 163 -18.23 4.10 16.94
N GLY A 164 -17.05 3.48 17.04
CA GLY A 164 -15.79 4.20 17.25
C GLY A 164 -15.51 5.21 16.14
N VAL A 165 -15.67 4.83 14.87
CA VAL A 165 -15.50 5.73 13.72
C VAL A 165 -16.45 6.92 13.80
N LEU A 166 -17.73 6.70 14.14
CA LEU A 166 -18.70 7.78 14.26
C LEU A 166 -18.36 8.72 15.42
N ILE A 167 -17.94 8.19 16.57
CA ILE A 167 -17.52 9.00 17.72
C ILE A 167 -16.31 9.86 17.34
N VAL A 168 -15.29 9.27 16.71
CA VAL A 168 -14.07 9.97 16.31
C VAL A 168 -14.34 11.00 15.20
N GLY A 169 -15.12 10.63 14.19
CA GLY A 169 -15.44 11.49 13.04
C GLY A 169 -16.34 12.66 13.41
N PHE A 170 -17.28 12.49 14.33
CA PHE A 170 -18.22 13.54 14.75
C PHE A 170 -17.93 14.14 16.12
N ALA A 171 -16.77 13.82 16.71
CA ALA A 171 -16.22 14.62 17.80
C ALA A 171 -16.03 16.04 17.26
N GLY A 172 -16.78 17.01 17.81
CA GLY A 172 -16.88 18.37 17.28
C GLY A 172 -15.57 19.16 17.19
N SER A 173 -14.48 18.65 17.75
CA SER A 173 -13.10 19.14 17.58
C SER A 173 -12.26 18.14 16.78
N PRO A 174 -11.24 18.57 16.02
CA PRO A 174 -10.20 17.67 15.50
C PRO A 174 -9.69 16.77 16.62
N VAL A 175 -9.51 15.48 16.32
CA VAL A 175 -9.10 14.45 17.31
C VAL A 175 -7.78 14.81 17.98
N ASP A 176 -6.97 15.56 17.26
CA ASP A 176 -5.65 16.01 17.64
C ASP A 176 -5.63 17.45 18.18
N ALA A 177 -6.75 18.18 18.26
CA ALA A 177 -6.74 19.60 18.68
C ALA A 177 -6.08 19.81 20.06
N GLY A 178 -6.22 18.85 20.98
CA GLY A 178 -5.52 18.85 22.27
C GLY A 178 -4.14 18.16 22.25
N ALA A 179 -3.85 17.36 21.23
CA ALA A 179 -2.63 16.57 21.10
C ALA A 179 -1.62 17.17 20.11
N HIS A 180 -1.98 18.20 19.35
CA HIS A 180 -1.16 18.78 18.27
C HIS A 180 0.24 19.17 18.75
N PRO A 181 0.42 19.87 19.90
CA PRO A 181 1.77 20.17 20.40
C PRO A 181 2.59 18.93 20.75
N LEU A 182 1.94 17.86 21.20
CA LEU A 182 2.60 16.59 21.49
C LEU A 182 2.99 15.85 20.22
N ILE A 183 2.13 15.88 19.19
CA ILE A 183 2.40 15.29 17.87
C ILE A 183 3.62 15.96 17.24
N ILE A 184 3.68 17.29 17.23
CA ILE A 184 4.84 18.02 16.68
C ILE A 184 6.12 17.65 17.45
N ARG A 185 6.08 17.61 18.78
CA ARG A 185 7.24 17.18 19.58
C ARG A 185 7.67 15.73 19.29
N ALA A 186 6.71 14.84 19.05
CA ALA A 186 6.97 13.46 18.69
C ALA A 186 7.59 13.35 17.28
N LEU A 187 7.10 14.14 16.32
CA LEU A 187 7.69 14.25 14.98
C LEU A 187 9.12 14.80 15.04
N ASP A 188 9.36 15.87 15.80
CA ASP A 188 10.71 16.40 16.00
C ASP A 188 11.66 15.35 16.60
N ALA A 189 11.16 14.54 17.55
CA ALA A 189 11.91 13.42 18.11
C ALA A 189 12.17 12.31 17.09
N ALA A 190 11.19 12.02 16.24
CA ALA A 190 11.28 11.04 15.17
C ALA A 190 12.34 11.45 14.12
N HIS A 191 12.37 12.72 13.71
CA HIS A 191 13.38 13.23 12.78
C HIS A 191 14.79 13.13 13.36
N ARG A 192 14.96 13.36 14.67
CA ARG A 192 16.25 13.17 15.36
C ARG A 192 16.76 11.72 15.36
N VAL A 193 15.88 10.73 15.22
CA VAL A 193 16.26 9.29 15.16
C VAL A 193 16.25 8.73 13.73
N GLY A 194 16.13 9.59 12.71
CA GLY A 194 16.29 9.22 11.31
C GLY A 194 14.99 8.98 10.53
N VAL A 195 13.81 9.33 11.07
CA VAL A 195 12.60 9.45 10.24
C VAL A 195 12.80 10.60 9.25
N PRO A 196 12.46 10.44 7.97
CA PRO A 196 12.66 11.51 7.00
C PRO A 196 11.88 12.79 7.31
N ASP A 197 12.48 13.94 7.05
CA ASP A 197 11.88 15.26 7.32
C ASP A 197 10.57 15.50 6.56
N TRP A 198 10.37 14.81 5.43
CA TRP A 198 9.11 14.89 4.67
C TRP A 198 7.95 14.17 5.36
N PHE A 199 8.21 13.33 6.36
CA PHE A 199 7.17 12.73 7.18
C PHE A 199 6.77 13.74 8.27
N GLY A 200 5.99 14.73 7.85
CA GLY A 200 5.41 15.75 8.71
C GLY A 200 4.00 15.40 9.17
N TYR A 201 3.27 16.42 9.59
CA TYR A 201 1.91 16.26 10.10
C TYR A 201 0.94 15.75 9.02
N GLY A 202 1.03 16.25 7.78
CA GLY A 202 0.14 15.82 6.70
C GLY A 202 0.36 14.37 6.30
N ALA A 203 1.62 13.95 6.17
CA ALA A 203 2.00 12.56 5.94
C ALA A 203 1.54 11.63 7.08
N LEU A 204 1.64 12.09 8.33
CA LEU A 204 1.17 11.35 9.49
C LEU A 204 -0.36 11.17 9.46
N GLU A 205 -1.10 12.26 9.25
CA GLU A 205 -2.56 12.26 9.15
C GLU A 205 -3.05 11.34 8.02
N PHE A 206 -2.49 11.49 6.82
CA PHE A 206 -2.79 10.63 5.68
C PHE A 206 -2.53 9.16 6.01
N THR A 207 -1.38 8.85 6.60
CA THR A 207 -1.01 7.47 6.96
C THR A 207 -1.91 6.91 8.06
N ALA A 208 -2.27 7.72 9.05
CA ALA A 208 -3.19 7.34 10.11
C ALA A 208 -4.58 7.00 9.56
N ASN A 209 -5.10 7.81 8.63
CA ASN A 209 -6.37 7.57 7.95
C ASN A 209 -6.36 6.28 7.13
N VAL A 210 -5.28 6.02 6.38
CA VAL A 210 -5.07 4.72 5.71
C VAL A 210 -5.17 3.56 6.72
N LEU A 211 -4.40 3.62 7.81
CA LEU A 211 -4.39 2.55 8.81
C LEU A 211 -5.73 2.39 9.52
N PHE A 212 -6.43 3.49 9.76
CA PHE A 212 -7.73 3.52 10.42
C PHE A 212 -8.82 2.82 9.60
N PHE A 213 -8.75 2.88 8.26
CA PHE A 213 -9.70 2.22 7.37
C PHE A 213 -9.33 0.79 6.92
N VAL A 214 -8.11 0.32 7.21
CA VAL A 214 -7.73 -1.10 6.97
C VAL A 214 -8.70 -2.08 7.65
N PRO A 215 -9.08 -1.91 8.92
CA PRO A 215 -10.10 -2.74 9.56
C PRO A 215 -11.43 -2.78 8.81
N LEU A 216 -11.94 -1.65 8.29
CA LEU A 216 -13.21 -1.61 7.56
C LEU A 216 -13.18 -2.55 6.35
N GLY A 217 -12.18 -2.39 5.48
CA GLY A 217 -12.03 -3.23 4.28
C GLY A 217 -11.91 -4.70 4.62
N LEU A 218 -11.09 -5.04 5.62
CA LEU A 218 -10.90 -6.40 6.12
C LEU A 218 -12.23 -7.01 6.60
N LEU A 219 -12.93 -6.32 7.48
CA LEU A 219 -14.16 -6.81 8.10
C LEU A 219 -15.27 -7.02 7.07
N VAL A 220 -15.42 -6.09 6.11
CA VAL A 220 -16.38 -6.25 5.02
C VAL A 220 -16.08 -7.52 4.22
N VAL A 221 -14.83 -7.79 3.85
CA VAL A 221 -14.48 -9.03 3.13
C VAL A 221 -14.74 -10.28 3.97
N LEU A 222 -14.51 -10.24 5.29
CA LEU A 222 -14.83 -11.35 6.18
C LEU A 222 -16.34 -11.61 6.31
N LEU A 223 -17.19 -10.61 6.04
CA LEU A 223 -18.65 -10.71 5.98
C LEU A 223 -19.13 -11.26 4.62
N VAL A 224 -18.64 -10.70 3.51
CA VAL A 224 -19.18 -10.97 2.16
C VAL A 224 -18.42 -12.06 1.39
N GLY A 225 -17.21 -12.41 1.82
CA GLY A 225 -16.33 -13.40 1.20
C GLY A 225 -15.35 -12.81 0.18
N ALA A 226 -14.28 -13.55 -0.11
CA ALA A 226 -13.15 -13.07 -0.93
C ALA A 226 -13.52 -12.73 -2.39
N ARG A 227 -14.53 -13.42 -2.97
CA ARG A 227 -14.98 -13.12 -4.35
C ARG A 227 -15.56 -11.71 -4.50
N ARG A 228 -16.09 -11.14 -3.41
CA ARG A 228 -16.69 -9.81 -3.35
C ARG A 228 -15.77 -8.80 -2.65
N TRP A 229 -14.46 -8.99 -2.75
CA TRP A 229 -13.48 -8.13 -2.08
C TRP A 229 -13.65 -6.64 -2.41
N TRP A 230 -14.06 -6.33 -3.64
CA TRP A 230 -14.31 -4.97 -4.11
C TRP A 230 -15.40 -4.25 -3.30
N VAL A 231 -16.30 -4.97 -2.64
CA VAL A 231 -17.29 -4.39 -1.73
C VAL A 231 -16.61 -3.75 -0.52
N GLY A 232 -15.49 -4.31 -0.04
CA GLY A 232 -14.68 -3.70 1.02
C GLY A 232 -14.06 -2.38 0.58
N ALA A 233 -13.53 -2.33 -0.65
CA ALA A 233 -13.00 -1.09 -1.23
C ALA A 233 -14.10 -0.04 -1.43
N ALA A 234 -15.25 -0.44 -2.00
CA ALA A 234 -16.39 0.45 -2.21
C ALA A 234 -16.96 0.97 -0.89
N ALA A 235 -17.00 0.14 0.15
CA ALA A 235 -17.41 0.55 1.49
C ALA A 235 -16.50 1.65 2.05
N GLY A 236 -15.18 1.56 1.86
CA GLY A 236 -14.25 2.62 2.26
C GLY A 236 -14.56 3.95 1.59
N LEU A 237 -14.75 3.94 0.28
CA LEU A 237 -15.09 5.14 -0.49
C LEU A 237 -16.41 5.76 -0.02
N VAL A 238 -17.47 4.94 0.09
CA VAL A 238 -18.81 5.39 0.47
C VAL A 238 -18.81 5.91 1.91
N VAL A 239 -18.25 5.15 2.85
CA VAL A 239 -18.21 5.56 4.26
C VAL A 239 -17.39 6.83 4.43
N SER A 240 -16.23 6.93 3.78
CA SER A 240 -15.41 8.14 3.86
C SER A 240 -16.13 9.36 3.28
N ALA A 241 -16.73 9.23 2.09
CA ALA A 241 -17.52 10.31 1.49
C ALA A 241 -18.72 10.72 2.37
N CYS A 242 -19.38 9.77 3.03
CA CYS A 242 -20.46 10.06 3.98
C CYS A 242 -19.96 10.80 5.23
N ILE A 243 -18.81 10.43 5.78
CA ILE A 243 -18.21 11.11 6.94
C ILE A 243 -17.85 12.54 6.56
N GLU A 244 -17.11 12.74 5.47
CA GLU A 244 -16.73 14.07 4.97
C GLU A 244 -17.95 14.97 4.70
N THR A 245 -18.96 14.42 4.01
CA THR A 245 -20.20 15.16 3.73
C THR A 245 -20.93 15.50 5.03
N GLY A 246 -21.01 14.56 5.97
CA GLY A 246 -21.63 14.79 7.27
C GLY A 246 -20.90 15.86 8.07
N GLN A 247 -19.57 15.82 8.11
CA GLN A 247 -18.78 16.85 8.80
C GLN A 247 -18.96 18.22 8.14
N ALA A 248 -18.90 18.31 6.82
CA ALA A 248 -19.09 19.58 6.11
C ALA A 248 -20.49 20.19 6.32
N VAL A 249 -21.53 19.35 6.47
CA VAL A 249 -22.91 19.82 6.69
C VAL A 249 -23.18 20.14 8.17
N PHE A 250 -22.64 19.36 9.11
CA PHE A 250 -23.02 19.43 10.53
C PHE A 250 -21.96 20.09 11.44
N LEU A 251 -20.73 20.28 10.97
CA LEU A 251 -19.63 20.86 11.75
C LEU A 251 -19.12 22.13 11.04
N PRO A 252 -19.58 23.33 11.44
CA PRO A 252 -19.28 24.60 10.76
C PRO A 252 -17.78 24.94 10.64
N ALA A 253 -16.95 24.29 11.46
CA ALA A 253 -15.50 24.47 11.47
C ALA A 253 -14.73 23.41 10.66
N ARG A 254 -15.41 22.45 10.01
CA ARG A 254 -14.78 21.41 9.20
C ARG A 254 -15.14 21.56 7.72
N PHE A 255 -14.13 21.46 6.87
CA PHE A 255 -14.27 21.45 5.42
C PHE A 255 -14.04 20.03 4.91
N ALA A 256 -14.78 19.63 3.87
CA ALA A 256 -14.60 18.32 3.26
C ALA A 256 -13.20 18.21 2.63
N SER A 257 -12.48 17.13 2.96
CA SER A 257 -11.13 16.84 2.51
C SER A 257 -11.12 15.65 1.55
N LEU A 258 -10.69 15.89 0.31
CA LEU A 258 -10.50 14.78 -0.64
C LEU A 258 -9.32 13.89 -0.26
N ASP A 259 -8.37 14.40 0.54
CA ASP A 259 -7.25 13.61 1.07
C ASP A 259 -7.72 12.55 2.06
N ASP A 260 -8.75 12.86 2.83
CA ASP A 260 -9.37 11.92 3.76
C ASP A 260 -10.15 10.85 2.99
N VAL A 261 -10.88 11.22 1.94
CA VAL A 261 -11.50 10.23 1.04
C VAL A 261 -10.45 9.31 0.41
N LEU A 262 -9.35 9.86 -0.10
CA LEU A 262 -8.30 9.10 -0.77
C LEU A 262 -7.56 8.15 0.19
N SER A 263 -7.13 8.66 1.34
CA SER A 263 -6.41 7.88 2.37
C SER A 263 -7.29 6.78 2.94
N ASN A 264 -8.52 7.09 3.34
CA ASN A 264 -9.48 6.11 3.86
C ASN A 264 -9.82 5.03 2.83
N THR A 265 -10.04 5.42 1.57
CA THR A 265 -10.30 4.45 0.49
C THR A 265 -9.09 3.54 0.25
N SER A 266 -7.88 4.09 0.29
CA SER A 266 -6.63 3.31 0.16
C SER A 266 -6.50 2.30 1.31
N GLY A 267 -6.81 2.71 2.54
CA GLY A 267 -6.89 1.84 3.71
C GLY A 267 -7.86 0.69 3.52
N ALA A 268 -9.08 0.98 3.06
CA ALA A 268 -10.10 -0.03 2.80
C ALA A 268 -9.70 -1.02 1.69
N VAL A 269 -9.01 -0.57 0.64
CA VAL A 269 -8.44 -1.45 -0.39
C VAL A 269 -7.41 -2.40 0.24
N ILE A 270 -6.44 -1.88 1.00
CA ILE A 270 -5.43 -2.69 1.70
C ILE A 270 -6.12 -3.71 2.61
N GLY A 271 -7.08 -3.26 3.42
CA GLY A 271 -7.88 -4.12 4.29
C GLY A 271 -8.61 -5.23 3.55
N ALA A 272 -9.24 -4.91 2.42
CA ALA A 272 -9.94 -5.89 1.59
C ALA A 272 -8.99 -6.97 1.06
N LEU A 273 -7.80 -6.58 0.60
CA LEU A 273 -6.76 -7.52 0.15
C LEU A 273 -6.29 -8.42 1.31
N VAL A 274 -6.08 -7.85 2.50
CA VAL A 274 -5.77 -8.65 3.71
C VAL A 274 -6.89 -9.66 3.99
N GLY A 275 -8.16 -9.25 3.87
CA GLY A 275 -9.31 -10.13 4.05
C GLY A 275 -9.35 -11.30 3.07
N VAL A 276 -8.99 -11.06 1.80
CA VAL A 276 -8.86 -12.11 0.78
C VAL A 276 -7.79 -13.13 1.19
N VAL A 277 -6.62 -12.65 1.61
CA VAL A 277 -5.51 -13.50 2.05
C VAL A 277 -5.89 -14.32 3.28
N VAL A 278 -6.50 -13.70 4.29
CA VAL A 278 -6.94 -14.35 5.54
C VAL A 278 -7.95 -15.47 5.25
N LEU A 279 -8.99 -15.18 4.46
CA LEU A 279 -9.99 -16.20 4.09
C LEU A 279 -9.36 -17.33 3.26
N GLY A 280 -8.48 -16.99 2.32
CA GLY A 280 -7.79 -17.96 1.47
C GLY A 280 -6.88 -18.89 2.28
N TRP A 281 -6.12 -18.37 3.23
CA TRP A 281 -5.31 -19.18 4.15
C TRP A 281 -6.18 -20.08 5.03
N GLY A 282 -7.29 -19.55 5.55
CA GLY A 282 -8.25 -20.34 6.32
C GLY A 282 -8.83 -21.50 5.51
N ALA A 283 -9.15 -21.29 4.24
CA ALA A 283 -9.64 -22.34 3.36
C ALA A 283 -8.59 -23.41 3.08
N ARG A 284 -7.34 -23.02 2.80
CA ARG A 284 -6.23 -23.98 2.59
C ARG A 284 -5.96 -24.84 3.82
N ARG A 285 -6.05 -24.27 5.03
CA ARG A 285 -5.86 -25.01 6.28
C ARG A 285 -6.96 -26.03 6.55
N ARG A 286 -8.20 -25.75 6.13
CA ARG A 286 -9.33 -26.70 6.25
C ARG A 286 -9.29 -27.83 5.22
N ALA A 287 -8.58 -27.64 4.12
CA ALA A 287 -8.44 -28.62 3.05
C ALA A 287 -7.22 -29.56 3.23
N ARG A 288 -6.41 -29.33 4.28
CA ARG A 288 -5.30 -30.19 4.70
C ARG A 288 -5.75 -30.99 5.91
#